data_AF-A0AA85EMB9-F1
#
_entry.id   AF-A0AA85EMB9-F1
#
_cell.length_a   1.000
_cell.length_b   1.000
_cell.length_c   1.000
_cell.angle_alpha   90.00
_cell.angle_beta   90.00
_cell.angle_gamma   90.00
#
_symmetry.space_group_name_H-M   'P 1'
#
loop_
_entity.id
_entity.type
_entity.pdbx_description
1 polymer ?
#
loop_
_entity_poly.entity_id
_entity_poly.type
_entity_poly.pdbx_seq_one_letter_code
_entity_poly.pdbx_strand_id
1 'polypeptide(L)'
;MDDQSKPQLQDGVADQQQSDTFEIDEVDVPNADDEEIYLEHCRIKCISKLDRFLNVRLLCLRNNLLKKLENFEPISQTLEDLDVYDNQITKIENLECLIKLTNLDLSFNRIKRIENLENLSNLRKLYFVNNHISKIENLSNLKDLEMLELGSNKIRKLENLDELKKLTQLYCGKNKIPAIENLDNLTNLTILSIQGNRLTKINGLASLVNLEQLYLSENGITEIEGLETLSKLQILDLAYNFISQIQNMSNLVNLEEFWCNDNKISDWEQLGKLSVLKKLRTLYMERNPIYFLSTDRTKHDSNYRRKILLALPNLQQLDANFTGVGI
;
A
#
# COMPACT_ATOMS: atom_id res chain seq x y z
N MET A 1 -54.97 -20.61 54.73
CA MET A 1 -54.89 -19.57 55.76
C MET A 1 -53.42 -19.28 55.93
N ASP A 2 -53.05 -18.10 55.46
CA ASP A 2 -51.90 -17.26 55.83
C ASP A 2 -50.50 -17.87 55.61
N ASP A 3 -49.48 -17.15 55.13
CA ASP A 3 -49.31 -15.72 54.99
C ASP A 3 -48.20 -15.44 53.96
N GLN A 4 -48.37 -14.39 53.15
CA GLN A 4 -47.36 -13.84 52.26
C GLN A 4 -46.69 -12.66 52.96
N SER A 5 -45.37 -12.69 53.11
CA SER A 5 -44.59 -11.44 53.23
C SER A 5 -43.14 -11.66 52.80
N LYS A 6 -42.78 -11.09 51.65
CA LYS A 6 -41.41 -10.72 51.29
C LYS A 6 -41.39 -9.21 51.02
N PRO A 7 -40.39 -8.46 51.51
CA PRO A 7 -40.40 -7.01 51.43
C PRO A 7 -39.96 -6.49 50.06
N GLN A 8 -40.58 -5.39 49.64
CA GLN A 8 -40.15 -4.49 48.58
C GLN A 8 -38.92 -3.70 49.02
N LEU A 9 -37.95 -3.53 48.12
CA LEU A 9 -37.06 -2.38 48.07
C LEU A 9 -36.89 -1.98 46.59
N GLN A 10 -37.59 -0.90 46.22
CA GLN A 10 -37.18 -0.01 45.14
C GLN A 10 -36.11 0.90 45.73
N ASP A 11 -35.01 1.08 45.02
CA ASP A 11 -34.48 2.42 44.73
C ASP A 11 -33.59 2.33 43.50
N GLY A 12 -34.05 2.99 42.43
CA GLY A 12 -33.35 3.12 41.19
C GLY A 12 -32.26 4.19 41.33
N VAL A 13 -31.03 3.79 41.07
CA VAL A 13 -29.98 4.72 40.66
C VAL A 13 -29.84 4.52 39.16
N ALA A 14 -30.43 5.45 38.41
CA ALA A 14 -30.19 5.56 36.99
C ALA A 14 -28.74 6.00 36.80
N ASP A 15 -27.88 5.09 36.35
CA ASP A 15 -26.58 5.42 35.79
C ASP A 15 -26.82 6.27 34.54
N GLN A 16 -26.81 7.60 34.73
CA GLN A 16 -26.61 8.55 33.64
C GLN A 16 -25.16 8.42 33.18
N GLN A 17 -24.89 7.43 32.32
CA GLN A 17 -23.74 7.52 31.43
C GLN A 17 -24.02 8.67 30.48
N GLN A 18 -23.48 9.84 30.84
CA GLN A 18 -23.31 10.97 29.94
C GLN A 18 -22.58 10.45 28.70
N SER A 19 -23.33 10.29 27.62
CA SER A 19 -22.77 9.92 26.33
C SER A 19 -22.13 11.20 25.80
N ASP A 20 -20.82 11.35 25.95
CA ASP A 20 -20.06 12.34 25.21
C ASP A 20 -20.12 11.95 23.73
N THR A 21 -21.18 12.41 23.08
CA THR A 21 -21.38 12.41 21.63
C THR A 21 -20.84 13.73 21.14
N PHE A 22 -19.55 13.75 20.80
CA PHE A 22 -19.01 14.74 19.87
C PHE A 22 -19.56 14.39 18.48
N GLU A 23 -20.84 14.68 18.26
CA GLU A 23 -21.31 15.00 16.92
C GLU A 23 -20.52 16.24 16.47
N ILE A 24 -20.35 16.47 15.16
CA ILE A 24 -19.58 17.62 14.62
C ILE A 24 -20.12 18.98 15.12
N ASP A 25 -21.24 18.96 15.83
CA ASP A 25 -21.85 20.00 16.63
C ASP A 25 -20.90 20.81 17.53
N GLU A 26 -19.87 20.22 18.15
CA GLU A 26 -19.03 20.88 19.17
C GLU A 26 -17.51 20.78 18.95
N VAL A 27 -17.05 20.41 17.75
CA VAL A 27 -15.63 20.64 17.43
C VAL A 27 -15.48 22.12 17.11
N ASP A 28 -14.55 22.81 17.78
CA ASP A 28 -14.09 24.15 17.41
C ASP A 28 -13.43 24.04 16.03
N VAL A 29 -14.24 23.98 14.97
CA VAL A 29 -13.75 23.92 13.60
C VAL A 29 -13.29 25.34 13.26
N PRO A 30 -12.01 25.53 12.92
CA PRO A 30 -11.51 26.82 12.45
C PRO A 30 -12.38 27.30 11.29
N ASN A 31 -12.57 28.62 11.25
CA ASN A 31 -13.30 29.42 10.27
C ASN A 31 -14.09 28.67 9.17
N ALA A 32 -15.41 28.85 9.13
CA ALA A 32 -16.32 28.20 8.18
C ALA A 32 -16.00 28.43 6.68
N ASP A 33 -15.14 29.40 6.38
CA ASP A 33 -14.70 29.76 5.04
C ASP A 33 -13.45 29.00 4.54
N ASP A 34 -12.81 28.18 5.40
CA ASP A 34 -11.57 27.48 5.06
C ASP A 34 -11.79 26.40 3.97
N GLU A 35 -10.83 26.30 3.03
CA GLU A 35 -10.85 25.28 1.96
C GLU A 35 -10.42 23.89 2.47
N GLU A 36 -9.73 23.81 3.61
CA GLU A 36 -9.18 22.58 4.17
C GLU A 36 -9.63 22.43 5.63
N ILE A 37 -10.38 21.38 5.91
CA ILE A 37 -10.96 21.12 7.23
C ILE A 37 -10.34 19.85 7.81
N TYR A 38 -9.64 20.00 8.94
CA TYR A 38 -8.97 18.91 9.66
C TYR A 38 -9.66 18.62 10.99
N LEU A 39 -10.25 17.43 11.09
CA LEU A 39 -10.99 16.93 12.25
C LEU A 39 -10.40 15.60 12.70
N GLU A 40 -9.11 15.60 12.99
CA GLU A 40 -8.36 14.40 13.37
C GLU A 40 -8.50 14.10 14.87
N HIS A 41 -8.74 12.83 15.21
CA HIS A 41 -8.79 12.38 16.61
C HIS A 41 -9.86 13.07 17.48
N CYS A 42 -10.95 13.55 16.87
CA CYS A 42 -12.05 14.25 17.55
C CYS A 42 -13.11 13.30 18.16
N ARG A 43 -12.94 11.99 18.04
CA ARG A 43 -13.91 10.95 18.47
C ARG A 43 -15.28 11.08 17.79
N ILE A 44 -15.32 11.64 16.58
CA ILE A 44 -16.55 11.86 15.81
C ILE A 44 -17.18 10.52 15.47
N LYS A 45 -18.48 10.36 15.75
CA LYS A 45 -19.25 9.13 15.49
C LYS A 45 -20.17 9.24 14.29
N CYS A 46 -20.59 10.46 13.95
CA CYS A 46 -21.56 10.80 12.92
C CYS A 46 -21.08 12.06 12.19
N ILE A 47 -21.22 12.07 10.86
CA ILE A 47 -20.95 13.25 10.04
C ILE A 47 -22.23 14.09 10.01
N SER A 48 -22.18 15.33 10.47
CA SER A 48 -23.32 16.25 10.50
C SER A 48 -22.87 17.68 10.23
N LYS A 49 -23.82 18.57 9.93
CA LYS A 49 -23.63 20.03 9.83
C LYS A 49 -22.53 20.46 8.86
N LEU A 50 -22.38 19.75 7.74
CA LEU A 50 -21.42 20.10 6.70
C LEU A 50 -21.85 21.34 5.88
N ASP A 51 -23.10 21.77 5.99
CA ASP A 51 -23.67 22.97 5.35
C ASP A 51 -23.00 24.29 5.78
N ARG A 52 -22.30 24.28 6.92
CA ARG A 52 -21.50 25.43 7.35
C ARG A 52 -20.24 25.65 6.50
N PHE A 53 -19.73 24.63 5.81
CA PHE A 53 -18.48 24.69 5.07
C PHE A 53 -18.74 24.98 3.59
N LEU A 54 -18.73 26.25 3.22
CA LEU A 54 -19.16 26.68 1.88
C LEU A 54 -18.09 26.45 0.80
N ASN A 55 -16.80 26.40 1.19
CA ASN A 55 -15.66 26.36 0.26
C ASN A 55 -14.79 25.11 0.44
N VAL A 56 -15.21 24.13 1.25
CA VAL A 56 -14.34 23.00 1.59
C VAL A 56 -13.98 22.16 0.37
N ARG A 57 -12.70 21.99 0.14
CA ARG A 57 -12.09 21.16 -0.90
C ARG A 57 -11.44 19.92 -0.32
N LEU A 58 -10.92 20.01 0.91
CA LEU A 58 -10.35 18.87 1.64
C LEU A 58 -11.07 18.70 2.97
N LEU A 59 -11.58 17.50 3.21
CA LEU A 59 -12.14 17.10 4.50
C LEU A 59 -11.37 15.91 5.06
N CYS A 60 -10.65 16.16 6.15
CA CYS A 60 -9.85 15.19 6.87
C CYS A 60 -10.55 14.78 8.18
N LEU A 61 -10.88 13.50 8.31
CA LEU A 61 -11.62 12.89 9.42
C LEU A 61 -10.84 11.69 10.01
N ARG A 62 -9.51 11.78 10.00
CA ARG A 62 -8.63 10.70 10.44
C ARG A 62 -8.83 10.32 11.90
N ASN A 63 -8.66 9.03 12.22
CA ASN A 63 -8.62 8.52 13.60
C ASN A 63 -9.88 8.87 14.42
N ASN A 64 -11.06 8.71 13.82
CA ASN A 64 -12.35 8.95 14.47
C ASN A 64 -13.11 7.63 14.73
N LEU A 65 -14.39 7.74 15.09
CA LEU A 65 -15.26 6.61 15.43
C LEU A 65 -16.38 6.41 14.40
N LEU A 66 -16.19 6.91 13.17
CA LEU A 66 -17.20 6.86 12.12
C LEU A 66 -17.51 5.41 11.75
N LYS A 67 -18.79 5.07 11.71
CA LYS A 67 -19.27 3.74 11.27
C LYS A 67 -19.88 3.75 9.88
N LYS A 68 -20.25 4.93 9.40
CA LYS A 68 -20.95 5.16 8.14
C LYS A 68 -20.42 6.43 7.47
N LEU A 69 -20.59 6.46 6.16
CA LEU A 69 -20.41 7.62 5.30
C LEU A 69 -21.80 8.22 5.08
N GLU A 70 -22.02 9.47 5.45
CA GLU A 70 -23.35 10.11 5.40
C GLU A 70 -23.25 11.64 5.35
N ASN A 71 -24.32 12.28 4.88
CA ASN A 71 -24.53 13.73 4.93
C ASN A 71 -23.52 14.59 4.16
N PHE A 72 -22.98 14.08 3.04
CA PHE A 72 -22.01 14.78 2.19
C PHE A 72 -22.64 15.75 1.18
N GLU A 73 -23.96 15.73 1.00
CA GLU A 73 -24.68 16.55 0.02
C GLU A 73 -24.33 18.05 0.09
N PRO A 74 -24.20 18.68 1.28
CA PRO A 74 -23.93 20.11 1.37
C PRO A 74 -22.59 20.54 0.75
N ILE A 75 -21.59 19.66 0.76
CA ILE A 75 -20.23 19.94 0.27
C ILE A 75 -19.90 19.22 -1.05
N SER A 76 -20.90 18.56 -1.64
CA SER A 76 -20.76 17.74 -2.86
C SER A 76 -20.22 18.50 -4.07
N GLN A 77 -20.44 19.82 -4.12
CA GLN A 77 -20.04 20.66 -5.25
C GLN A 77 -18.64 21.26 -5.10
N THR A 78 -17.95 21.04 -3.98
CA THR A 78 -16.64 21.64 -3.70
C THR A 78 -15.59 20.62 -3.30
N LEU A 79 -15.99 19.51 -2.68
CA LEU A 79 -15.07 18.52 -2.13
C LEU A 79 -14.26 17.79 -3.22
N GLU A 80 -12.94 17.84 -3.11
CA GLU A 80 -11.97 17.23 -4.02
C GLU A 80 -11.11 16.16 -3.33
N ASP A 81 -10.94 16.25 -2.00
CA ASP A 81 -10.17 15.32 -1.19
C ASP A 81 -10.96 14.93 0.07
N LEU A 82 -11.19 13.62 0.23
CA LEU A 82 -11.86 13.06 1.40
C LEU A 82 -10.97 12.02 2.04
N ASP A 83 -10.60 12.29 3.29
CA ASP A 83 -9.76 11.41 4.08
C ASP A 83 -10.50 10.94 5.32
N VAL A 84 -10.85 9.65 5.34
CA VAL A 84 -11.52 8.98 6.46
C VAL A 84 -10.67 7.82 6.98
N TYR A 85 -9.34 7.97 6.93
CA TYR A 85 -8.37 7.00 7.44
C TYR A 85 -8.62 6.66 8.92
N ASP A 86 -8.43 5.40 9.29
CA ASP A 86 -8.56 4.88 10.68
C ASP A 86 -9.90 5.21 11.32
N ASN A 87 -10.95 4.60 10.78
CA ASN A 87 -12.32 4.67 11.27
C ASN A 87 -12.92 3.25 11.38
N GLN A 88 -14.24 3.15 11.54
CA GLN A 88 -14.95 1.87 11.73
C GLN A 88 -15.93 1.58 10.58
N ILE A 89 -15.69 2.18 9.42
CA ILE A 89 -16.56 2.09 8.24
C ILE A 89 -16.52 0.66 7.69
N THR A 90 -17.69 0.05 7.50
CA THR A 90 -17.80 -1.32 6.97
C THR A 90 -18.22 -1.38 5.51
N LYS A 91 -18.79 -0.28 4.99
CA LYS A 91 -19.43 -0.20 3.69
C LYS A 91 -19.15 1.17 3.06
N ILE A 92 -18.90 1.17 1.77
CA ILE A 92 -18.81 2.39 0.97
C ILE A 92 -20.23 2.73 0.51
N GLU A 93 -20.76 3.87 0.92
CA GLU A 93 -22.12 4.32 0.59
C GLU A 93 -22.20 5.84 0.68
N ASN A 94 -23.22 6.44 0.05
CA ASN A 94 -23.53 7.87 0.10
C ASN A 94 -22.39 8.77 -0.40
N LEU A 95 -21.55 8.27 -1.31
CA LEU A 95 -20.50 9.05 -1.97
C LEU A 95 -20.89 9.48 -3.39
N GLU A 96 -21.99 8.96 -3.94
CA GLU A 96 -22.41 9.15 -5.33
C GLU A 96 -22.60 10.61 -5.75
N CYS A 97 -22.80 11.53 -4.80
CA CYS A 97 -22.93 12.96 -5.04
C CYS A 97 -21.58 13.69 -5.17
N LEU A 98 -20.48 13.11 -4.67
CA LEU A 98 -19.14 13.73 -4.61
C LEU A 98 -18.41 13.68 -5.96
N ILE A 99 -19.05 14.11 -7.03
CA ILE A 99 -18.54 13.96 -8.41
C ILE A 99 -17.23 14.71 -8.68
N LYS A 100 -16.83 15.67 -7.83
CA LYS A 100 -15.56 16.40 -7.93
C LYS A 100 -14.40 15.72 -7.23
N LEU A 101 -14.64 14.62 -6.52
CA LEU A 101 -13.62 13.95 -5.73
C LEU A 101 -12.48 13.43 -6.62
N THR A 102 -11.26 13.78 -6.24
CA THR A 102 -10.02 13.39 -6.92
C THR A 102 -9.16 12.48 -6.04
N ASN A 103 -9.22 12.63 -4.72
CA ASN A 103 -8.54 11.78 -3.76
C ASN A 103 -9.54 11.22 -2.74
N LEU A 104 -9.45 9.92 -2.47
CA LEU A 104 -10.27 9.25 -1.47
C LEU A 104 -9.42 8.28 -0.65
N ASP A 105 -9.27 8.55 0.64
CA ASP A 105 -8.62 7.63 1.58
C ASP A 105 -9.63 6.95 2.50
N LEU A 106 -9.81 5.64 2.30
CA LEU A 106 -10.66 4.74 3.09
C LEU A 106 -9.82 3.71 3.86
N SER A 107 -8.53 3.98 4.05
CA SER A 107 -7.60 3.08 4.72
C SER A 107 -7.92 2.88 6.21
N PHE A 108 -7.46 1.77 6.78
CA PHE A 108 -7.65 1.39 8.19
C PHE A 108 -9.12 1.39 8.62
N ASN A 109 -9.99 0.88 7.75
CA ASN A 109 -11.40 0.66 8.03
C ASN A 109 -11.72 -0.85 8.06
N ARG A 110 -13.00 -1.21 7.99
CA ARG A 110 -13.49 -2.60 8.04
C ARG A 110 -14.21 -3.00 6.75
N ILE A 111 -13.87 -2.36 5.64
CA ILE A 111 -14.52 -2.51 4.34
C ILE A 111 -14.22 -3.89 3.76
N LYS A 112 -15.26 -4.56 3.28
CA LYS A 112 -15.13 -5.92 2.70
C LYS A 112 -15.23 -5.95 1.18
N ARG A 113 -15.86 -4.94 0.58
CA ARG A 113 -16.15 -4.87 -0.85
C ARG A 113 -15.95 -3.46 -1.35
N ILE A 114 -15.44 -3.35 -2.57
CA ILE A 114 -15.38 -2.09 -3.31
C ILE A 114 -16.73 -1.97 -4.04
N GLU A 115 -17.48 -0.91 -3.77
CA GLU A 115 -18.83 -0.69 -4.33
C GLU A 115 -19.17 0.81 -4.25
N ASN A 116 -20.15 1.26 -5.02
CA ASN A 116 -20.68 2.62 -4.95
C ASN A 116 -19.65 3.72 -5.25
N LEU A 117 -18.72 3.44 -6.16
CA LEU A 117 -17.72 4.40 -6.66
C LEU A 117 -17.95 4.76 -8.13
N GLU A 118 -19.00 4.24 -8.76
CA GLU A 118 -19.18 4.27 -10.22
C GLU A 118 -19.33 5.70 -10.78
N ASN A 119 -19.80 6.64 -9.94
CA ASN A 119 -20.00 8.05 -10.29
C ASN A 119 -18.77 8.93 -10.02
N LEU A 120 -17.75 8.42 -9.32
CA LEU A 120 -16.57 9.20 -8.91
C LEU A 120 -15.51 9.21 -10.02
N SER A 121 -15.92 9.56 -11.24
CA SER A 121 -15.09 9.42 -12.44
C SER A 121 -13.82 10.27 -12.46
N ASN A 122 -13.75 11.30 -11.60
CA ASN A 122 -12.61 12.20 -11.47
C ASN A 122 -11.54 11.72 -10.46
N LEU A 123 -11.75 10.56 -9.82
CA LEU A 123 -10.78 10.00 -8.89
C LEU A 123 -9.44 9.72 -9.58
N ARG A 124 -8.37 10.24 -8.98
CA ARG A 124 -6.97 10.05 -9.36
C ARG A 124 -6.23 9.17 -8.35
N LYS A 125 -6.53 9.30 -7.06
CA LYS A 125 -5.89 8.52 -5.99
C LYS A 125 -6.93 7.86 -5.11
N LEU A 126 -6.78 6.55 -4.90
CA LEU A 126 -7.70 5.76 -4.11
C LEU A 126 -6.95 4.81 -3.18
N TYR A 127 -7.24 4.92 -1.88
CA TYR A 127 -6.54 4.18 -0.83
C TYR A 127 -7.50 3.30 -0.03
N PHE A 128 -7.10 2.04 0.14
CA PHE A 128 -7.83 1.02 0.88
C PHE A 128 -6.92 0.22 1.82
N VAL A 129 -5.80 0.80 2.27
CA VAL A 129 -4.81 0.07 3.09
C VAL A 129 -5.49 -0.52 4.31
N ASN A 130 -5.15 -1.75 4.68
CA ASN A 130 -5.60 -2.39 5.92
C ASN A 130 -7.13 -2.43 6.08
N ASN A 131 -7.80 -3.05 5.11
CA ASN A 131 -9.23 -3.36 5.13
C ASN A 131 -9.44 -4.89 5.08
N HIS A 132 -10.63 -5.34 4.68
CA HIS A 132 -10.99 -6.74 4.53
C HIS A 132 -11.42 -7.11 3.11
N ILE A 133 -10.97 -6.34 2.11
CA ILE A 133 -11.33 -6.51 0.71
C ILE A 133 -10.76 -7.83 0.19
N SER A 134 -11.61 -8.66 -0.39
CA SER A 134 -11.20 -9.96 -0.95
C SER A 134 -11.09 -9.98 -2.48
N LYS A 135 -11.68 -9.00 -3.16
CA LYS A 135 -11.78 -8.93 -4.62
C LYS A 135 -11.67 -7.48 -5.08
N ILE A 136 -10.95 -7.28 -6.18
CA ILE A 136 -10.93 -6.01 -6.93
C ILE A 136 -12.15 -6.03 -7.84
N GLU A 137 -13.10 -5.12 -7.63
CA GLU A 137 -14.34 -5.02 -8.41
C GLU A 137 -14.82 -3.57 -8.43
N ASN A 138 -15.71 -3.22 -9.37
CA ASN A 138 -16.38 -1.92 -9.44
C ASN A 138 -15.45 -0.70 -9.59
N LEU A 139 -14.30 -0.87 -10.26
CA LEU A 139 -13.35 0.22 -10.55
C LEU A 139 -13.35 0.65 -12.03
N SER A 140 -14.08 -0.03 -12.91
CA SER A 140 -14.00 0.17 -14.38
C SER A 140 -14.33 1.58 -14.87
N ASN A 141 -15.08 2.37 -14.09
CA ASN A 141 -15.44 3.74 -14.43
C ASN A 141 -14.38 4.76 -14.01
N LEU A 142 -13.42 4.39 -13.16
CA LEU A 142 -12.37 5.27 -12.63
C LEU A 142 -11.22 5.41 -13.62
N LYS A 143 -11.53 5.84 -14.85
CA LYS A 143 -10.57 5.87 -15.98
C LYS A 143 -9.44 6.88 -15.79
N ASP A 144 -9.63 7.85 -14.90
CA ASP A 144 -8.64 8.86 -14.53
C ASP A 144 -7.77 8.46 -13.32
N LEU A 145 -7.92 7.23 -12.81
CA LEU A 145 -7.15 6.76 -11.68
C LEU A 145 -5.67 6.60 -12.04
N GLU A 146 -4.82 7.28 -11.27
CA GLU A 146 -3.36 7.31 -11.42
C GLU A 146 -2.67 6.47 -10.35
N MET A 147 -3.26 6.37 -9.16
CA MET A 147 -2.75 5.60 -8.02
C MET A 147 -3.85 4.77 -7.37
N LEU A 148 -3.57 3.48 -7.18
CA LEU A 148 -4.44 2.55 -6.45
C LEU A 148 -3.63 1.80 -5.38
N GLU A 149 -4.06 1.95 -4.12
CA GLU A 149 -3.42 1.33 -2.97
C GLU A 149 -4.40 0.37 -2.26
N LEU A 150 -4.06 -0.92 -2.29
CA LEU A 150 -4.86 -2.05 -1.80
C LEU A 150 -4.08 -2.91 -0.78
N GLY A 151 -3.03 -2.36 -0.19
CA GLY A 151 -2.14 -3.04 0.75
C GLY A 151 -2.87 -3.58 1.98
N SER A 152 -2.37 -4.68 2.54
CA SER A 152 -2.91 -5.31 3.77
C SER A 152 -4.40 -5.67 3.66
N ASN A 153 -4.79 -6.33 2.58
CA ASN A 153 -6.16 -6.83 2.35
C ASN A 153 -6.19 -8.37 2.25
N LYS A 154 -7.25 -8.93 1.67
CA LYS A 154 -7.47 -10.37 1.50
C LYS A 154 -7.58 -10.76 0.02
N ILE A 155 -7.03 -9.93 -0.88
CA ILE A 155 -7.12 -10.09 -2.33
C ILE A 155 -6.33 -11.32 -2.75
N ARG A 156 -6.88 -12.09 -3.70
CA ARG A 156 -6.31 -13.34 -4.20
C ARG A 156 -5.96 -13.31 -5.68
N LYS A 157 -6.43 -12.30 -6.43
CA LYS A 157 -6.22 -12.16 -7.86
C LYS A 157 -6.15 -10.68 -8.22
N LEU A 158 -5.30 -10.38 -9.18
CA LEU A 158 -5.33 -9.11 -9.90
C LEU A 158 -6.36 -9.27 -11.01
N GLU A 159 -7.46 -8.54 -10.93
CA GLU A 159 -8.59 -8.64 -11.88
C GLU A 159 -9.32 -7.30 -11.96
N ASN A 160 -10.03 -7.08 -13.06
CA ASN A 160 -10.88 -5.89 -13.26
C ASN A 160 -10.10 -4.56 -13.22
N LEU A 161 -8.85 -4.57 -13.69
CA LEU A 161 -7.98 -3.39 -13.78
C LEU A 161 -7.82 -2.87 -15.22
N ASP A 162 -8.34 -3.58 -16.22
CA ASP A 162 -8.08 -3.35 -17.65
C ASP A 162 -8.43 -1.95 -18.16
N GLU A 163 -9.43 -1.32 -17.54
CA GLU A 163 -9.91 0.02 -17.91
C GLU A 163 -9.06 1.15 -17.29
N LEU A 164 -8.20 0.86 -16.30
CA LEU A 164 -7.41 1.84 -15.54
C LEU A 164 -6.13 2.23 -16.30
N LYS A 165 -6.25 2.62 -17.56
CA LYS A 165 -5.11 2.84 -18.47
C LYS A 165 -4.19 3.99 -18.06
N LYS A 166 -4.65 4.91 -17.19
CA LYS A 166 -3.86 6.00 -16.62
C LYS A 166 -3.12 5.63 -15.34
N LEU A 167 -3.29 4.40 -14.85
CA LEU A 167 -2.66 3.97 -13.61
C LEU A 167 -1.13 3.97 -13.76
N THR A 168 -0.47 4.72 -12.88
CA THR A 168 0.98 4.83 -12.82
C THR A 168 1.55 4.12 -11.60
N GLN A 169 0.76 3.95 -10.54
CA GLN A 169 1.18 3.33 -9.29
C GLN A 169 0.14 2.33 -8.80
N LEU A 170 0.57 1.08 -8.59
CA LEU A 170 -0.27 0.00 -8.06
C LEU A 170 0.41 -0.66 -6.86
N TYR A 171 -0.26 -0.59 -5.73
CA TYR A 171 0.19 -1.19 -4.48
C TYR A 171 -0.79 -2.25 -4.02
N CYS A 172 -0.32 -3.49 -3.93
CA CYS A 172 -1.07 -4.69 -3.57
C CYS A 172 -0.32 -5.51 -2.51
N GLY A 173 0.55 -4.87 -1.72
CA GLY A 173 1.35 -5.53 -0.70
C GLY A 173 0.51 -6.24 0.39
N LYS A 174 1.06 -7.24 1.07
CA LYS A 174 0.42 -7.96 2.18
C LYS A 174 -0.98 -8.50 1.83
N ASN A 175 -1.09 -9.20 0.69
CA ASN A 175 -2.30 -9.86 0.21
C ASN A 175 -2.10 -11.38 0.10
N LYS A 176 -2.90 -12.07 -0.71
CA LYS A 176 -2.82 -13.52 -0.95
C LYS A 176 -2.71 -13.85 -2.44
N ILE A 177 -2.09 -12.96 -3.21
CA ILE A 177 -1.97 -13.04 -4.68
C ILE A 177 -0.90 -14.09 -5.04
N PRO A 178 -1.23 -15.13 -5.83
CA PRO A 178 -0.31 -16.20 -6.19
C PRO A 178 0.45 -15.95 -7.51
N ALA A 179 -0.03 -15.06 -8.36
CA ALA A 179 0.55 -14.76 -9.67
C ALA A 179 0.29 -13.31 -10.07
N ILE A 180 1.19 -12.75 -10.87
CA ILE A 180 1.01 -11.45 -11.51
C ILE A 180 0.34 -11.72 -12.87
N GLU A 181 -0.91 -11.30 -13.00
CA GLU A 181 -1.76 -11.53 -14.18
C GLU A 181 -2.67 -10.32 -14.41
N ASN A 182 -3.21 -10.20 -15.62
CA ASN A 182 -4.19 -9.17 -15.98
C ASN A 182 -3.69 -7.72 -15.81
N LEU A 183 -2.40 -7.47 -16.06
CA LEU A 183 -1.81 -6.13 -16.05
C LEU A 183 -1.42 -5.64 -17.45
N ASP A 184 -1.73 -6.39 -18.51
CA ASP A 184 -1.26 -6.13 -19.87
C ASP A 184 -1.65 -4.74 -20.41
N ASN A 185 -2.78 -4.21 -19.96
CA ASN A 185 -3.30 -2.91 -20.36
C ASN A 185 -2.71 -1.73 -19.56
N LEU A 186 -1.99 -1.98 -18.47
CA LEU A 186 -1.44 -0.95 -17.58
C LEU A 186 -0.06 -0.47 -18.04
N THR A 187 0.06 -0.12 -19.32
CA THR A 187 1.35 0.20 -19.94
C THR A 187 2.01 1.48 -19.40
N ASN A 188 1.27 2.33 -18.70
CA ASN A 188 1.77 3.54 -18.02
C ASN A 188 2.28 3.29 -16.59
N LEU A 189 2.23 2.04 -16.11
CA LEU A 189 2.65 1.71 -14.75
C LEU A 189 4.16 1.94 -14.58
N THR A 190 4.51 2.72 -13.56
CA THR A 190 5.88 3.07 -13.17
C THR A 190 6.27 2.41 -11.85
N ILE A 191 5.32 2.20 -10.94
CA ILE A 191 5.52 1.55 -9.64
C ILE A 191 4.56 0.37 -9.50
N LEU A 192 5.12 -0.80 -9.21
CA LEU A 192 4.37 -2.00 -8.85
C LEU A 192 4.89 -2.58 -7.53
N SER A 193 4.03 -2.63 -6.53
CA SER A 193 4.36 -3.14 -5.20
C SER A 193 3.46 -4.33 -4.85
N ILE A 194 4.02 -5.55 -4.80
CA ILE A 194 3.32 -6.81 -4.47
C ILE A 194 4.11 -7.59 -3.41
N GLN A 195 4.76 -6.89 -2.48
CA GLN A 195 5.46 -7.48 -1.35
C GLN A 195 4.53 -8.25 -0.41
N GLY A 196 5.00 -9.27 0.30
CA GLY A 196 4.20 -9.99 1.29
C GLY A 196 3.02 -10.76 0.67
N ASN A 197 3.22 -11.41 -0.46
CA ASN A 197 2.20 -12.18 -1.19
C ASN A 197 2.59 -13.66 -1.30
N ARG A 198 2.05 -14.37 -2.28
CA ARG A 198 2.25 -15.82 -2.48
C ARG A 198 2.84 -16.12 -3.87
N LEU A 199 3.55 -15.16 -4.45
CA LEU A 199 4.16 -15.30 -5.76
C LEU A 199 5.26 -16.36 -5.70
N THR A 200 5.30 -17.27 -6.67
CA THR A 200 6.39 -18.26 -6.80
C THR A 200 7.27 -18.02 -8.03
N LYS A 201 6.80 -17.16 -8.94
CA LYS A 201 7.44 -16.83 -10.21
C LYS A 201 7.23 -15.36 -10.53
N ILE A 202 8.11 -14.82 -11.36
CA ILE A 202 8.01 -13.48 -11.91
C ILE A 202 7.54 -13.61 -13.36
N ASN A 203 6.28 -13.26 -13.61
CA ASN A 203 5.67 -13.31 -14.94
C ASN A 203 4.62 -12.21 -15.08
N GLY A 204 3.98 -12.08 -16.25
CA GLY A 204 2.91 -11.10 -16.45
C GLY A 204 3.35 -9.64 -16.45
N LEU A 205 4.65 -9.37 -16.58
CA LEU A 205 5.24 -8.02 -16.59
C LEU A 205 5.63 -7.54 -18.00
N ALA A 206 5.52 -8.39 -19.03
CA ALA A 206 6.08 -8.12 -20.36
C ALA A 206 5.61 -6.79 -20.97
N SER A 207 4.33 -6.44 -20.75
CA SER A 207 3.69 -5.23 -21.25
C SER A 207 4.02 -3.96 -20.45
N LEU A 208 4.60 -4.09 -19.25
CA LEU A 208 4.88 -2.97 -18.31
C LEU A 208 6.22 -2.29 -18.64
N VAL A 209 6.41 -1.90 -19.89
CA VAL A 209 7.68 -1.37 -20.42
C VAL A 209 8.12 -0.05 -19.79
N ASN A 210 7.21 0.63 -19.08
CA ASN A 210 7.49 1.88 -18.35
C ASN A 210 7.79 1.68 -16.86
N LEU A 211 7.88 0.43 -16.38
CA LEU A 211 8.10 0.15 -14.97
C LEU A 211 9.50 0.61 -14.52
N GLU A 212 9.53 1.40 -13.45
CA GLU A 212 10.74 1.97 -12.85
C GLU A 212 11.03 1.35 -11.48
N GLN A 213 10.00 0.96 -10.73
CA GLN A 213 10.14 0.38 -9.40
C GLN A 213 9.28 -0.88 -9.26
N LEU A 214 9.93 -1.98 -8.87
CA LEU A 214 9.29 -3.28 -8.70
C LEU A 214 9.63 -3.85 -7.33
N TYR A 215 8.62 -3.95 -6.47
CA TYR A 215 8.74 -4.49 -5.11
C TYR A 215 8.05 -5.83 -4.98
N LEU A 216 8.84 -6.90 -4.82
CA LEU A 216 8.40 -8.29 -4.75
C LEU A 216 8.94 -9.00 -3.51
N SER A 217 9.37 -8.25 -2.49
CA SER A 217 9.88 -8.82 -1.24
C SER A 217 8.85 -9.68 -0.49
N GLU A 218 9.33 -10.57 0.37
CA GLU A 218 8.47 -11.45 1.19
C GLU A 218 7.49 -12.28 0.34
N ASN A 219 8.03 -12.99 -0.65
CA ASN A 219 7.28 -13.91 -1.51
C ASN A 219 7.94 -15.31 -1.53
N GLY A 220 7.46 -16.19 -2.40
CA GLY A 220 7.97 -17.53 -2.62
C GLY A 220 8.80 -17.69 -3.91
N ILE A 221 9.37 -16.60 -4.44
CA ILE A 221 10.04 -16.60 -5.75
C ILE A 221 11.36 -17.37 -5.67
N THR A 222 11.62 -18.24 -6.65
CA THR A 222 12.84 -19.07 -6.68
C THR A 222 13.83 -18.65 -7.77
N GLU A 223 13.37 -17.94 -8.79
CA GLU A 223 14.17 -17.58 -9.97
C GLU A 223 13.89 -16.15 -10.41
N ILE A 224 14.93 -15.49 -10.93
CA ILE A 224 14.80 -14.19 -11.59
C ILE A 224 14.49 -14.44 -13.07
N GLU A 225 13.27 -14.16 -13.50
CA GLU A 225 12.76 -14.37 -14.87
C GLU A 225 11.72 -13.30 -15.22
N GLY A 226 11.32 -13.16 -16.49
CA GLY A 226 10.19 -12.30 -16.86
C GLY A 226 10.44 -10.79 -16.72
N LEU A 227 11.71 -10.38 -16.66
CA LEU A 227 12.14 -8.98 -16.55
C LEU A 227 12.73 -8.43 -17.85
N GLU A 228 12.66 -9.18 -18.95
CA GLU A 228 13.42 -8.93 -20.18
C GLU A 228 13.05 -7.59 -20.84
N THR A 229 11.81 -7.13 -20.66
CA THR A 229 11.29 -5.90 -21.26
C THR A 229 11.48 -4.66 -20.37
N LEU A 230 11.87 -4.83 -19.10
CA LEU A 230 11.87 -3.78 -18.07
C LEU A 230 13.15 -2.94 -18.08
N SER A 231 13.52 -2.41 -19.24
CA SER A 231 14.76 -1.64 -19.43
C SER A 231 14.82 -0.32 -18.65
N LYS A 232 13.67 0.21 -18.20
CA LYS A 232 13.56 1.43 -17.38
C LYS A 232 13.65 1.16 -15.88
N LEU A 233 13.70 -0.10 -15.46
CA LEU A 233 13.70 -0.46 -14.04
C LEU A 233 14.95 0.12 -13.34
N GLN A 234 14.70 0.88 -12.28
CA GLN A 234 15.71 1.54 -11.44
C GLN A 234 15.81 0.85 -10.08
N ILE A 235 14.69 0.39 -9.53
CA ILE A 235 14.62 -0.30 -8.23
C ILE A 235 14.00 -1.68 -8.42
N LEU A 236 14.73 -2.71 -7.99
CA LEU A 236 14.26 -4.09 -7.94
C LEU A 236 14.45 -4.64 -6.52
N ASP A 237 13.34 -4.88 -5.84
CA ASP A 237 13.32 -5.51 -4.53
C ASP A 237 12.81 -6.96 -4.63
N LEU A 238 13.72 -7.89 -4.36
CA LEU A 238 13.51 -9.34 -4.27
C LEU A 238 13.91 -9.88 -2.89
N ALA A 239 14.00 -9.03 -1.87
CA ALA A 239 14.36 -9.45 -0.52
C ALA A 239 13.40 -10.51 0.04
N TYR A 240 13.86 -11.36 0.95
CA TYR A 240 13.01 -12.39 1.59
C TYR A 240 12.28 -13.29 0.57
N ASN A 241 13.04 -13.91 -0.32
CA ASN A 241 12.57 -14.91 -1.28
C ASN A 241 13.45 -16.18 -1.19
N PHE A 242 13.32 -17.08 -2.17
CA PHE A 242 14.08 -18.33 -2.24
C PHE A 242 15.04 -18.38 -3.44
N ILE A 243 15.49 -17.21 -3.90
CA ILE A 243 16.36 -17.11 -5.08
C ILE A 243 17.75 -17.64 -4.77
N SER A 244 18.22 -18.58 -5.57
CA SER A 244 19.57 -19.18 -5.42
C SER A 244 20.56 -18.70 -6.49
N GLN A 245 20.06 -18.16 -7.60
CA GLN A 245 20.85 -17.74 -8.74
C GLN A 245 20.47 -16.34 -9.21
N ILE A 246 21.45 -15.45 -9.28
CA ILE A 246 21.34 -14.20 -10.04
C ILE A 246 21.40 -14.56 -11.52
N GLN A 247 20.40 -14.17 -12.31
CA GLN A 247 20.35 -14.39 -13.75
C GLN A 247 19.44 -13.35 -14.40
N ASN A 248 19.45 -13.27 -15.74
CA ASN A 248 18.56 -12.40 -16.51
C ASN A 248 18.66 -10.89 -16.19
N MET A 249 19.84 -10.42 -15.76
CA MET A 249 20.08 -9.02 -15.38
C MET A 249 20.49 -8.12 -16.55
N SER A 250 20.82 -8.67 -17.73
CA SER A 250 21.47 -7.94 -18.82
C SER A 250 20.67 -6.75 -19.35
N ASN A 251 19.34 -6.83 -19.31
CA ASN A 251 18.45 -5.80 -19.86
C ASN A 251 18.13 -4.69 -18.85
N LEU A 252 18.45 -4.88 -17.56
CA LEU A 252 18.17 -3.93 -16.48
C LEU A 252 19.26 -2.84 -16.42
N VAL A 253 19.59 -2.25 -17.57
CA VAL A 253 20.73 -1.33 -17.73
C VAL A 253 20.59 -0.04 -16.91
N ASN A 254 19.37 0.28 -16.47
CA ASN A 254 19.07 1.44 -15.63
C ASN A 254 18.98 1.12 -14.14
N LEU A 255 19.23 -0.13 -13.73
CA LEU A 255 19.07 -0.53 -12.32
C LEU A 255 20.09 0.18 -11.44
N GLU A 256 19.58 0.92 -10.45
CA GLU A 256 20.35 1.68 -9.47
C GLU A 256 20.36 0.99 -8.11
N GLU A 257 19.24 0.35 -7.76
CA GLU A 257 19.07 -0.37 -6.51
C GLU A 257 18.61 -1.80 -6.72
N PHE A 258 19.34 -2.74 -6.12
CA PHE A 258 18.99 -4.15 -6.13
C PHE A 258 18.99 -4.72 -4.71
N TRP A 259 17.81 -5.11 -4.23
CA TRP A 259 17.67 -5.71 -2.91
C TRP A 259 17.41 -7.20 -3.06
N CYS A 260 18.37 -8.03 -2.67
CA CYS A 260 18.23 -9.49 -2.68
C CYS A 260 18.75 -10.12 -1.38
N ASN A 261 18.73 -9.37 -0.27
CA ASN A 261 18.97 -9.92 1.06
C ASN A 261 17.95 -11.02 1.41
N ASP A 262 18.29 -11.86 2.38
CA ASP A 262 17.42 -12.94 2.87
C ASP A 262 16.98 -13.92 1.76
N ASN A 263 17.88 -14.26 0.85
CA ASN A 263 17.69 -15.26 -0.22
C ASN A 263 18.60 -16.49 -0.01
N LYS A 264 18.88 -17.26 -1.06
CA LYS A 264 19.65 -18.51 -1.05
C LYS A 264 20.92 -18.45 -1.91
N ILE A 265 21.45 -17.26 -2.19
CA ILE A 265 22.65 -17.07 -3.01
C ILE A 265 23.90 -17.55 -2.24
N SER A 266 24.59 -18.55 -2.79
CA SER A 266 25.74 -19.19 -2.14
C SER A 266 27.05 -19.15 -2.92
N ASP A 267 27.02 -18.66 -4.15
CA ASP A 267 28.17 -18.71 -5.06
C ASP A 267 28.66 -17.30 -5.43
N TRP A 268 29.96 -17.09 -5.27
CA TRP A 268 30.64 -15.82 -5.54
C TRP A 268 30.74 -15.49 -7.03
N GLU A 269 30.74 -16.50 -7.92
CA GLU A 269 30.81 -16.27 -9.38
C GLU A 269 29.59 -15.50 -9.89
N GLN A 270 28.46 -15.59 -9.19
CA GLN A 270 27.23 -14.89 -9.54
C GLN A 270 27.37 -13.36 -9.49
N LEU A 271 28.30 -12.81 -8.70
CA LEU A 271 28.53 -11.37 -8.64
C LEU A 271 29.01 -10.81 -9.99
N GLY A 272 29.71 -11.61 -10.78
CA GLY A 272 30.13 -11.24 -12.13
C GLY A 272 28.94 -10.87 -13.03
N LYS A 273 27.75 -11.45 -12.77
CA LYS A 273 26.53 -11.15 -13.54
C LYS A 273 25.96 -9.77 -13.24
N LEU A 274 26.28 -9.18 -12.10
CA LEU A 274 25.89 -7.81 -11.75
C LEU A 274 26.84 -6.76 -12.34
N SER A 275 28.03 -7.16 -12.82
CA SER A 275 29.01 -6.23 -13.40
C SER A 275 28.54 -5.50 -14.66
N VAL A 276 27.50 -6.03 -15.33
CA VAL A 276 26.83 -5.39 -16.47
C VAL A 276 26.03 -4.15 -16.05
N LEU A 277 25.58 -4.08 -14.80
CA LEU A 277 24.73 -3.03 -14.26
C LEU A 277 25.57 -1.81 -13.87
N LYS A 278 25.93 -0.98 -14.85
CA LYS A 278 26.84 0.15 -14.65
C LYS A 278 26.30 1.26 -13.75
N LYS A 279 24.99 1.34 -13.58
CA LYS A 279 24.32 2.31 -12.71
C LYS A 279 24.03 1.80 -11.31
N LEU A 280 24.37 0.54 -10.99
CA LEU A 280 24.07 -0.05 -9.69
C LEU A 280 24.87 0.66 -8.59
N ARG A 281 24.17 1.29 -7.66
CA ARG A 281 24.72 2.06 -6.53
C ARG A 281 24.46 1.38 -5.21
N THR A 282 23.28 0.79 -5.04
CA THR A 282 22.82 0.19 -3.79
C THR A 282 22.56 -1.29 -3.98
N LEU A 283 23.19 -2.10 -3.14
CA LEU A 283 23.02 -3.55 -3.13
C LEU A 283 22.76 -4.02 -1.70
N TYR A 284 21.62 -4.66 -1.47
CA TYR A 284 21.38 -5.43 -0.25
C TYR A 284 21.54 -6.91 -0.57
N MET A 285 22.48 -7.59 0.09
CA MET A 285 22.78 -9.00 -0.11
C MET A 285 23.01 -9.76 1.20
N GLU A 286 22.93 -9.09 2.34
CA GLU A 286 23.04 -9.70 3.66
C GLU A 286 22.08 -10.88 3.86
N ARG A 287 22.42 -11.76 4.79
CA ARG A 287 21.63 -12.95 5.14
C ARG A 287 21.37 -13.94 3.98
N ASN A 288 22.13 -13.83 2.89
CA ASN A 288 22.35 -14.93 1.95
C ASN A 288 23.42 -15.90 2.46
N PRO A 289 23.47 -17.16 2.01
CA PRO A 289 24.56 -18.08 2.35
C PRO A 289 25.98 -17.50 2.15
N ILE A 290 26.23 -16.66 1.13
CA ILE A 290 27.52 -15.96 0.95
C ILE A 290 27.90 -14.99 2.08
N TYR A 291 26.93 -14.54 2.88
CA TYR A 291 27.14 -13.61 4.00
C TYR A 291 27.82 -14.28 5.20
N PHE A 292 27.69 -15.60 5.30
CA PHE A 292 28.20 -16.39 6.42
C PHE A 292 29.49 -17.13 6.04
N LEU A 293 30.25 -17.56 7.05
CA LEU A 293 31.40 -18.43 6.85
C LEU A 293 30.95 -19.77 6.26
N SER A 294 31.70 -20.29 5.29
CA SER A 294 31.41 -21.59 4.66
C SER A 294 31.43 -22.75 5.66
N THR A 295 32.18 -22.61 6.76
CA THR A 295 32.30 -23.59 7.85
C THR A 295 31.26 -23.41 8.95
N ASP A 296 30.63 -22.24 9.08
CA ASP A 296 29.70 -21.92 10.16
C ASP A 296 28.67 -20.87 9.69
N ARG A 297 27.46 -21.35 9.37
CA ARG A 297 26.36 -20.50 8.88
C ARG A 297 25.76 -19.57 9.93
N THR A 298 26.24 -19.60 11.17
CA THR A 298 25.82 -18.68 12.23
C THR A 298 26.76 -17.48 12.37
N LYS A 299 27.94 -17.52 11.72
CA LYS A 299 28.96 -16.49 11.84
C LYS A 299 29.13 -15.74 10.52
N HIS A 300 29.21 -14.42 10.62
CA HIS A 300 29.48 -13.54 9.49
C HIS A 300 30.88 -13.78 8.89
N ASP A 301 31.00 -13.87 7.56
CA ASP A 301 32.31 -13.86 6.89
C ASP A 301 32.86 -12.42 6.88
N SER A 302 33.91 -12.16 7.65
CA SER A 302 34.55 -10.83 7.70
C SER A 302 35.08 -10.34 6.34
N ASN A 303 35.27 -11.25 5.37
CA ASN A 303 35.69 -10.89 4.02
C ASN A 303 34.52 -10.57 3.08
N TYR A 304 33.27 -10.80 3.50
CA TYR A 304 32.07 -10.63 2.69
C TYR A 304 32.04 -9.27 1.99
N ARG A 305 32.12 -8.19 2.78
CA ARG A 305 32.10 -6.82 2.29
C ARG A 305 33.24 -6.56 1.30
N ARG A 306 34.47 -6.95 1.67
CA ARG A 306 35.65 -6.75 0.82
C ARG A 306 35.51 -7.45 -0.53
N LYS A 307 35.04 -8.71 -0.55
CA LYS A 307 34.86 -9.49 -1.77
C LYS A 307 33.81 -8.87 -2.70
N ILE A 308 32.68 -8.40 -2.16
CA ILE A 308 31.66 -7.72 -2.96
C ILE A 308 32.21 -6.44 -3.58
N LEU A 309 32.90 -5.61 -2.80
CA LEU A 309 33.45 -4.34 -3.30
C LEU A 309 34.59 -4.54 -4.32
N LEU A 310 35.32 -5.66 -4.25
CA LEU A 310 36.29 -6.02 -5.29
C LEU A 310 35.59 -6.42 -6.60
N ALA A 311 34.44 -7.10 -6.53
CA ALA A 311 33.67 -7.48 -7.71
C ALA A 311 32.86 -6.31 -8.31
N LEU A 312 32.38 -5.42 -7.45
CA LEU A 312 31.49 -4.30 -7.78
C LEU A 312 32.05 -2.99 -7.20
N PRO A 313 33.15 -2.45 -7.78
CA PRO A 313 33.88 -1.32 -7.19
C PRO A 313 33.13 0.01 -7.21
N ASN A 314 32.05 0.14 -8.01
CA ASN A 314 31.27 1.37 -8.14
C ASN A 314 30.10 1.47 -7.15
N LEU A 315 29.86 0.44 -6.33
CA LEU A 315 28.79 0.48 -5.33
C LEU A 315 29.02 1.62 -4.33
N GLN A 316 27.99 2.41 -4.09
CA GLN A 316 27.97 3.51 -3.11
C GLN A 316 27.46 3.03 -1.75
N GLN A 317 26.57 2.03 -1.76
CA GLN A 317 26.00 1.42 -0.57
C GLN A 317 25.95 -0.11 -0.71
N LEU A 318 26.41 -0.80 0.33
CA LEU A 318 26.25 -2.25 0.49
C LEU A 318 25.62 -2.52 1.85
N ASP A 319 24.45 -3.16 1.81
CA ASP A 319 23.55 -3.36 2.93
C ASP A 319 23.25 -2.00 3.63
N ALA A 320 23.29 -1.96 4.96
CA ALA A 320 23.05 -0.73 5.73
C ALA A 320 24.20 0.31 5.66
N ASN A 321 25.36 -0.01 5.07
CA ASN A 321 26.58 0.79 5.21
C ASN A 321 27.12 1.35 3.88
N PHE A 322 27.37 2.66 3.84
CA PHE A 322 28.05 3.34 2.73
C PHE A 322 29.49 2.83 2.52
N THR A 323 29.93 2.80 1.27
CA THR A 323 31.24 2.26 0.85
C THR A 323 32.34 3.32 0.82
N GLY A 324 31.97 4.60 0.89
CA GLY A 324 32.89 5.72 0.68
C GLY A 324 33.05 6.14 -0.78
N VAL A 325 32.45 5.42 -1.74
CA VAL A 325 32.49 5.76 -3.16
C VAL A 325 31.46 6.86 -3.45
N GLY A 326 31.89 7.97 -4.05
CA GLY A 326 31.02 9.09 -4.42
C GLY A 326 30.64 10.03 -3.27
N ILE A 327 31.36 9.97 -2.14
CA ILE A 327 31.37 11.01 -1.10
C ILE A 327 32.25 12.17 -1.54
#